data_AF-A0A6I9MXG8-F1
#
_entry.id   AF-A0A6I9MXG8-F1
#
_cell.length_a   1.000
_cell.length_b   1.000
_cell.length_c   1.000
_cell.angle_alpha   90.00
_cell.angle_beta   90.00
_cell.angle_gamma   90.00
#
_symmetry.space_group_name_H-M   'P 1'
#
loop_
_entity.id
_entity.type
_entity.pdbx_description
1 polymer ?
#
loop_
_entity_poly.entity_id
_entity_poly.type
_entity_poly.pdbx_seq_one_letter_code
_entity_poly.pdbx_strand_id
1 'polypeptide(L)'
;MGALQCIKYLVFVFNFLFWLAGTGVLAVGLWLRFDTRTEGLFSGDNSPTVFFTGVYILIAAGALMMVVGFLGCCGAMKESPCMLGLFFFFLLLIFAVEVAAGIWGLSNKDRVVEDVTEFYKQTYSNYKDTKQEALKETLRLIHFGLDCCGPTGTVIDAAKDICPKKEGLEVLITKVTTHTH
;
A
#
# COMPACT_ATOMS: atom_id res chain seq x y z
N MET A 1 -4.08 27.38 31.10
CA MET A 1 -3.98 27.92 29.72
C MET A 1 -3.06 27.09 28.82
N GLY A 2 -1.92 26.57 29.30
CA GLY A 2 -0.98 25.80 28.46
C GLY A 2 -1.50 24.49 27.83
N ALA A 3 -2.33 23.71 28.53
CA ALA A 3 -2.78 22.40 28.02
C ALA A 3 -3.59 22.47 26.71
N LEU A 4 -4.45 23.48 26.55
CA LEU A 4 -5.25 23.67 25.33
C LEU A 4 -4.37 24.07 24.13
N GLN A 5 -3.30 24.81 24.38
CA GLN A 5 -2.31 25.19 23.37
C GLN A 5 -1.46 23.99 22.93
N CYS A 6 -1.07 23.11 23.86
CA CYS A 6 -0.37 21.86 23.54
C CYS A 6 -1.22 20.96 22.63
N ILE A 7 -2.51 20.78 22.95
CA ILE A 7 -3.42 19.94 22.14
C ILE A 7 -3.59 20.52 20.74
N LYS A 8 -3.80 21.85 20.60
CA LYS A 8 -3.90 22.50 19.29
C LYS A 8 -2.65 22.28 18.44
N TYR A 9 -1.47 22.44 19.03
CA TYR A 9 -0.21 22.23 18.32
C TYR A 9 0.00 20.77 17.92
N LEU A 10 -0.33 19.82 18.80
CA LEU A 10 -0.26 18.38 18.49
C LEU A 10 -1.21 18.02 17.34
N VAL A 11 -2.45 18.50 17.37
CA VAL A 11 -3.44 18.28 16.30
C VAL A 11 -2.94 18.87 14.99
N PHE A 12 -2.39 20.09 15.01
CA PHE A 12 -1.83 20.71 13.80
C PHE A 12 -0.66 19.89 13.23
N VAL A 13 0.34 19.55 14.05
CA VAL A 13 1.52 18.80 13.60
C VAL A 13 1.13 17.43 13.06
N PHE A 14 0.27 16.71 13.78
CA PHE A 14 -0.20 15.40 13.34
C PHE A 14 -0.95 15.47 12.01
N ASN A 15 -1.92 16.38 11.87
CA ASN A 15 -2.65 16.55 10.61
C ASN A 15 -1.75 17.01 9.46
N PHE A 16 -0.72 17.80 9.75
CA PHE A 16 0.24 18.25 8.74
C PHE A 16 1.11 17.10 8.23
N LEU A 17 1.55 16.21 9.13
CA LEU A 17 2.25 14.98 8.73
C LEU A 17 1.35 14.06 7.91
N PHE A 18 0.08 13.91 8.28
CA PHE A 18 -0.91 13.14 7.50
C PHE A 18 -1.14 13.74 6.12
N TRP A 19 -1.19 15.07 6.02
CA TRP A 19 -1.30 15.76 4.74
C TRP A 19 -0.09 15.50 3.82
N LEU A 20 1.14 15.56 4.37
CA LEU A 20 2.37 15.24 3.63
C LEU A 20 2.40 13.76 3.20
N ALA A 21 2.03 12.84 4.09
CA ALA A 21 1.94 11.43 3.77
C ALA A 21 0.90 11.15 2.67
N GLY A 22 -0.29 11.74 2.78
CA GLY A 22 -1.34 11.64 1.76
C GLY A 22 -0.89 12.17 0.39
N THR A 23 -0.17 13.28 0.38
CA THR A 23 0.44 13.84 -0.85
C THR A 23 1.45 12.88 -1.46
N GLY A 24 2.32 12.26 -0.64
CA GLY A 24 3.29 11.27 -1.10
C GLY A 24 2.62 10.02 -1.68
N VAL A 25 1.61 9.48 -1.00
CA VAL A 25 0.84 8.32 -1.48
C VAL A 25 0.11 8.65 -2.78
N LEU A 26 -0.53 9.83 -2.87
CA LEU A 26 -1.20 10.27 -4.09
C LEU A 26 -0.20 10.42 -5.25
N ALA A 27 0.98 10.97 -5.01
CA ALA A 27 2.03 11.10 -6.01
C ALA A 27 2.49 9.73 -6.53
N VAL A 28 2.69 8.75 -5.65
CA VAL A 28 3.02 7.36 -6.04
C VAL A 28 1.88 6.74 -6.86
N GLY A 29 0.63 6.93 -6.45
CA GLY A 29 -0.53 6.41 -7.19
C GLY A 29 -0.65 7.00 -8.59
N LEU A 30 -0.48 8.31 -8.73
CA LEU A 30 -0.48 8.99 -10.02
C LEU A 30 0.72 8.58 -10.88
N TRP A 31 1.90 8.43 -10.27
CA TRP A 31 3.09 7.91 -10.97
C TRP A 31 2.84 6.51 -11.55
N LEU A 32 2.29 5.60 -10.75
CA LEU A 32 1.91 4.25 -11.20
C LEU A 32 0.84 4.28 -12.30
N ARG A 33 -0.06 5.27 -12.30
CA ARG A 33 -1.12 5.40 -13.29
C ARG A 33 -0.67 5.97 -14.64
N PHE A 34 0.31 6.87 -14.63
CA PHE A 34 0.76 7.62 -15.81
C PHE A 34 2.10 7.15 -16.40
N ASP A 35 2.75 6.15 -15.80
CA ASP A 35 3.96 5.57 -16.38
C ASP A 35 3.67 4.98 -17.76
N THR A 36 4.36 5.47 -18.80
CA THR A 36 4.16 5.09 -20.21
C THR A 36 4.45 3.62 -20.49
N ARG A 37 5.17 2.94 -19.57
CA ARG A 37 5.38 1.47 -19.59
C ARG A 37 4.12 0.67 -19.24
N THR A 38 3.10 1.32 -18.67
CA THR A 38 1.83 0.68 -18.27
C THR A 38 0.67 0.95 -19.24
N GLU A 39 0.82 1.83 -20.24
CA GLU A 39 -0.28 2.15 -21.17
C GLU A 39 -0.83 0.92 -21.93
N GLY A 40 0.03 -0.04 -22.28
CA GLY A 40 -0.40 -1.31 -22.89
C GLY A 40 -1.27 -2.19 -21.98
N LEU A 41 -1.22 -1.96 -20.66
CA LEU A 41 -2.09 -2.62 -19.68
C LEU A 41 -3.44 -1.86 -19.59
N PHE A 42 -3.46 -0.54 -19.70
CA PHE A 42 -4.72 0.24 -19.60
C PHE A 42 -5.62 0.18 -20.84
N SER A 43 -5.12 -0.31 -21.98
CA SER A 43 -5.84 -0.29 -23.27
C SER A 43 -6.11 -1.67 -23.90
N GLY A 44 -5.67 -2.78 -23.29
CA GLY A 44 -5.85 -4.13 -23.84
C GLY A 44 -7.03 -4.90 -23.21
N ASP A 45 -7.83 -5.58 -24.05
CA ASP A 45 -9.02 -6.38 -23.69
C ASP A 45 -8.79 -7.54 -22.69
N ASN A 46 -7.54 -7.80 -22.27
CA ASN A 46 -7.14 -8.86 -21.32
C ASN A 46 -6.28 -8.33 -20.17
N SER A 47 -6.55 -7.12 -19.69
CA SER A 47 -5.72 -6.49 -18.68
C SER A 47 -6.02 -7.01 -17.26
N PRO A 48 -4.99 -7.18 -16.41
CA PRO A 48 -5.15 -7.64 -15.02
C PRO A 48 -5.91 -6.60 -14.19
N THR A 49 -7.23 -6.76 -14.10
CA THR A 49 -8.20 -5.86 -13.45
C THR A 49 -7.85 -5.53 -11.98
N VAL A 50 -7.10 -6.39 -11.31
CA VAL A 50 -6.84 -6.28 -9.87
C VAL A 50 -5.69 -5.31 -9.58
N PHE A 51 -4.65 -5.24 -10.42
CA PHE A 51 -3.58 -4.23 -10.26
C PHE A 51 -4.13 -2.80 -10.45
N PHE A 52 -5.02 -2.60 -11.42
CA PHE A 52 -5.69 -1.31 -11.60
C PHE A 52 -6.51 -0.93 -10.39
N THR A 53 -7.30 -1.87 -9.88
CA THR A 53 -8.10 -1.68 -8.67
C THR A 53 -7.20 -1.21 -7.51
N GLY A 54 -6.04 -1.83 -7.31
CA GLY A 54 -5.07 -1.40 -6.30
C GLY A 54 -4.54 0.03 -6.49
N VAL A 55 -4.16 0.42 -7.73
CA VAL A 55 -3.68 1.77 -8.02
C VAL A 55 -4.78 2.82 -7.80
N TYR A 56 -6.01 2.55 -8.24
CA TYR A 56 -7.14 3.44 -8.02
C TYR A 56 -7.49 3.58 -6.54
N ILE A 57 -7.43 2.50 -5.77
CA ILE A 57 -7.59 2.53 -4.30
C ILE A 57 -6.49 3.41 -3.68
N LEU A 58 -5.24 3.27 -4.12
CA LEU A 58 -4.12 4.06 -3.60
C LEU A 58 -4.25 5.56 -3.91
N ILE A 59 -4.71 5.91 -5.12
CA ILE A 59 -5.04 7.29 -5.51
C ILE A 59 -6.18 7.82 -4.65
N ALA A 60 -7.28 7.07 -4.50
CA ALA A 60 -8.44 7.49 -3.72
C ALA A 60 -8.09 7.69 -2.24
N ALA A 61 -7.35 6.75 -1.65
CA ALA A 61 -6.88 6.83 -0.27
C ALA A 61 -5.92 8.02 -0.06
N GLY A 62 -4.96 8.21 -0.97
CA GLY A 62 -4.02 9.34 -0.93
C GLY A 62 -4.73 10.69 -1.01
N ALA A 63 -5.68 10.83 -1.94
CA ALA A 63 -6.49 12.04 -2.07
C ALA A 63 -7.35 12.30 -0.83
N LEU A 64 -7.98 11.27 -0.27
CA LEU A 64 -8.78 11.38 0.95
C LEU A 64 -7.91 11.81 2.14
N MET A 65 -6.76 11.19 2.34
CA MET A 65 -5.80 11.57 3.40
C MET A 65 -5.33 13.03 3.24
N MET A 66 -5.04 13.45 2.01
CA MET A 66 -4.66 14.83 1.72
C MET A 66 -5.80 15.81 2.06
N VAL A 67 -7.04 15.54 1.66
CA VAL A 67 -8.19 16.42 1.97
C VAL A 67 -8.44 16.49 3.47
N VAL A 68 -8.50 15.34 4.15
CA VAL A 68 -8.76 15.28 5.60
C VAL A 68 -7.65 15.96 6.40
N GLY A 69 -6.38 15.71 6.04
CA GLY A 69 -5.22 16.37 6.67
C GLY A 69 -5.22 17.89 6.45
N PHE A 70 -5.59 18.37 5.25
CA PHE A 70 -5.72 19.80 4.97
C PHE A 70 -6.83 20.45 5.79
N LEU A 71 -8.01 19.82 5.88
CA LEU A 71 -9.12 20.29 6.71
C LEU A 71 -8.73 20.34 8.19
N GLY A 72 -7.99 19.34 8.69
CA GLY A 72 -7.47 19.32 10.05
C GLY A 72 -6.48 20.47 10.33
N CYS A 73 -5.53 20.70 9.42
CA CYS A 73 -4.54 21.80 9.54
C CYS A 73 -5.21 23.17 9.48
N CYS A 74 -6.03 23.42 8.46
CA CYS A 74 -6.72 24.70 8.29
C CYS A 74 -7.79 24.94 9.36
N GLY A 75 -8.49 23.89 9.82
CA GLY A 75 -9.44 23.97 10.92
C GLY A 75 -8.78 24.35 12.23
N ALA A 76 -7.62 23.76 12.54
CA ALA A 76 -6.83 24.09 13.72
C ALA A 76 -6.26 25.53 13.67
N MET A 77 -5.77 25.98 12.51
CA MET A 77 -5.21 27.33 12.35
C MET A 77 -6.27 28.44 12.33
N LYS A 78 -7.40 28.23 11.64
CA LYS A 78 -8.45 29.25 11.50
C LYS A 78 -9.43 29.30 12.68
N GLU A 79 -9.27 28.40 13.66
CA GLU A 79 -10.23 28.18 14.76
C GLU A 79 -11.69 28.09 14.26
N SER A 80 -11.89 27.62 13.02
CA SER A 80 -13.19 27.62 12.38
C SER A 80 -13.97 26.38 12.79
N PRO A 81 -15.10 26.52 13.50
CA PRO A 81 -15.89 25.38 13.95
C PRO A 81 -16.46 24.58 12.77
N CYS A 82 -16.70 25.21 11.61
CA CYS A 82 -17.18 24.56 10.41
C CYS A 82 -16.13 23.60 9.82
N MET A 83 -14.88 24.05 9.65
CA MET A 83 -13.79 23.21 9.13
C MET A 83 -13.45 22.06 10.08
N LEU A 84 -13.46 22.33 11.39
CA LEU A 84 -13.24 21.30 12.40
C LEU A 84 -14.40 20.29 12.45
N GLY A 85 -15.64 20.76 12.28
CA GLY A 85 -16.83 19.92 12.16
C GLY A 85 -16.78 18.99 10.94
N LEU A 86 -16.34 19.50 9.78
CA LEU A 86 -16.14 18.68 8.59
C LEU A 86 -15.04 17.62 8.80
N PHE A 87 -13.92 18.00 9.43
CA PHE A 87 -12.87 17.04 9.78
C PHE A 87 -13.42 15.89 10.65
N PHE A 88 -14.16 16.21 11.72
CA PHE A 88 -14.80 15.18 12.56
C PHE A 88 -15.81 14.34 11.80
N PHE A 89 -16.62 14.94 10.92
CA PHE A 89 -17.57 14.21 10.09
C PHE A 89 -16.87 13.19 9.18
N PHE A 90 -15.79 13.58 8.49
CA PHE A 90 -15.00 12.65 7.67
C PHE A 90 -14.38 11.54 8.51
N LEU A 91 -13.86 11.84 9.72
CA LEU A 91 -13.33 10.80 10.61
C LEU A 91 -14.40 9.79 11.02
N LEU A 92 -15.61 10.24 11.36
CA LEU A 92 -16.72 9.34 11.70
C LEU A 92 -17.14 8.48 10.52
N LEU A 93 -17.17 9.06 9.32
CA LEU A 93 -17.48 8.33 8.09
C LEU A 93 -16.43 7.26 7.80
N ILE A 94 -15.13 7.61 7.87
CA ILE A 94 -14.03 6.67 7.68
C ILE A 94 -14.13 5.54 8.70
N PHE A 95 -14.35 5.86 9.98
CA PHE A 95 -14.51 4.86 11.03
C PHE A 95 -15.68 3.90 10.77
N ALA A 96 -16.83 4.41 10.32
CA ALA A 96 -17.97 3.58 9.97
C ALA A 96 -17.67 2.64 8.78
N VAL A 97 -16.96 3.15 7.77
CA VAL A 97 -16.54 2.35 6.60
C VAL A 97 -15.52 1.28 7.01
N GLU A 98 -14.53 1.62 7.86
CA GLU A 98 -13.53 0.67 8.36
C GLU A 98 -14.17 -0.46 9.17
N VAL A 99 -15.12 -0.14 10.05
CA VAL A 99 -15.86 -1.16 10.83
C VAL A 99 -16.68 -2.06 9.90
N ALA A 100 -17.39 -1.49 8.92
CA ALA A 100 -18.16 -2.27 7.96
C ALA A 100 -17.27 -3.18 7.10
N ALA A 101 -16.15 -2.64 6.61
CA ALA A 101 -15.16 -3.39 5.84
C ALA A 101 -14.50 -4.50 6.67
N GLY A 102 -14.20 -4.23 7.95
CA GLY A 102 -13.64 -5.23 8.87
C GLY A 102 -14.61 -6.38 9.14
N ILE A 103 -15.88 -6.09 9.40
CA ILE A 103 -16.92 -7.11 9.58
C ILE A 103 -17.09 -7.94 8.30
N TRP A 104 -17.19 -7.29 7.15
CA TRP A 104 -17.31 -7.98 5.86
C TRP A 104 -16.07 -8.84 5.56
N GLY A 105 -14.87 -8.32 5.77
CA GLY A 105 -13.62 -9.03 5.54
C GLY A 105 -13.46 -10.27 6.42
N LEU A 106 -13.90 -10.21 7.68
CA LEU A 106 -13.91 -11.37 8.57
C LEU A 106 -14.97 -12.41 8.18
N SER A 107 -16.16 -11.95 7.78
CA SER A 107 -17.25 -12.83 7.31
C SER A 107 -16.88 -13.55 6.00
N ASN A 108 -16.07 -12.91 5.16
CA ASN A 108 -15.69 -13.40 3.82
C ASN A 108 -14.19 -13.64 3.69
N LYS A 109 -13.54 -14.13 4.76
CA LYS A 109 -12.09 -14.33 4.84
C LYS A 109 -11.49 -15.07 3.63
N ASP A 110 -12.17 -16.11 3.13
CA ASP A 110 -11.65 -16.93 2.05
C ASP A 110 -11.60 -16.15 0.73
N ARG A 111 -12.59 -15.27 0.51
CA ARG A 111 -12.62 -14.35 -0.64
C ARG A 111 -11.55 -13.28 -0.53
N VAL A 112 -11.35 -12.71 0.67
CA VAL A 112 -10.28 -11.72 0.90
C VAL A 112 -8.91 -12.34 0.61
N VAL A 113 -8.67 -13.58 1.05
CA VAL A 113 -7.41 -14.29 0.78
C VAL A 113 -7.23 -14.56 -0.71
N GLU A 114 -8.29 -14.96 -1.41
CA GLU A 114 -8.27 -15.18 -2.86
C GLU A 114 -7.94 -13.89 -3.62
N ASP A 115 -8.63 -12.79 -3.35
CA ASP A 115 -8.44 -11.49 -3.99
C ASP A 115 -7.02 -10.95 -3.77
N VAL A 116 -6.51 -11.04 -2.53
CA VAL A 116 -5.13 -10.61 -2.19
C VAL A 116 -4.09 -11.49 -2.87
N THR A 117 -4.35 -12.81 -2.97
CA THR A 117 -3.45 -13.74 -3.66
C THR A 117 -3.41 -13.46 -5.16
N GLU A 118 -4.56 -13.18 -5.77
CA GLU A 118 -4.64 -12.81 -7.18
C GLU A 118 -3.93 -11.48 -7.45
N PHE A 119 -4.15 -10.46 -6.60
CA PHE A 119 -3.45 -9.18 -6.66
C PHE A 119 -1.92 -9.37 -6.65
N TYR A 120 -1.42 -10.21 -5.74
CA TYR A 120 0.00 -10.53 -5.67
C TYR A 120 0.51 -11.22 -6.94
N LYS A 121 -0.19 -12.25 -7.42
CA LYS A 121 0.21 -12.99 -8.64
C LYS A 121 0.24 -12.09 -9.87
N GLN A 122 -0.76 -11.23 -10.03
CA GLN A 122 -0.80 -10.26 -11.12
C GLN A 122 0.36 -9.25 -11.00
N THR A 123 0.62 -8.73 -9.80
CA THR A 123 1.75 -7.81 -9.56
C THR A 123 3.10 -8.46 -9.90
N TYR A 124 3.29 -9.72 -9.49
CA TYR A 124 4.49 -10.50 -9.80
C TYR A 124 4.67 -10.75 -11.31
N SER A 125 3.60 -11.13 -12.01
CA SER A 125 3.62 -11.33 -13.47
C SER A 125 3.95 -10.04 -14.21
N ASN A 126 3.27 -8.94 -13.86
CA ASN A 126 3.53 -7.63 -14.47
C ASN A 126 4.98 -7.19 -14.27
N TYR A 127 5.55 -7.41 -13.08
CA TYR A 127 6.96 -7.12 -12.85
C TYR A 127 7.90 -7.97 -13.74
N LYS A 128 7.59 -9.25 -13.94
CA LYS A 128 8.38 -10.12 -14.82
C LYS A 128 8.42 -9.60 -16.26
N ASP A 129 7.30 -9.05 -16.72
CA ASP A 129 7.13 -8.57 -18.10
C ASP A 129 7.67 -7.14 -18.30
N THR A 130 7.37 -6.21 -17.39
CA THR A 130 7.72 -4.79 -17.53
C THR A 130 9.04 -4.39 -16.90
N LYS A 131 9.53 -5.17 -15.93
CA LYS A 131 10.73 -4.88 -15.12
C LYS A 131 10.71 -3.49 -14.45
N GLN A 132 9.52 -2.99 -14.10
CA GLN A 132 9.38 -1.70 -13.42
C GLN A 132 9.96 -1.73 -12.00
N GLU A 133 10.77 -0.72 -11.67
CA GLU A 133 11.38 -0.59 -10.34
C GLU A 133 10.33 -0.34 -9.22
N ALA A 134 9.20 0.30 -9.52
CA ALA A 134 8.13 0.50 -8.54
C ALA A 134 7.47 -0.83 -8.13
N LEU A 135 7.25 -1.74 -9.08
CA LEU A 135 6.72 -3.08 -8.81
C LEU A 135 7.75 -3.94 -8.07
N LYS A 136 9.02 -3.83 -8.44
CA LYS A 136 10.15 -4.50 -7.78
C LYS A 136 10.20 -4.17 -6.29
N GLU A 137 10.11 -2.88 -5.95
CA GLU A 137 10.19 -2.43 -4.57
C GLU A 137 8.95 -2.85 -3.77
N THR A 138 7.77 -2.79 -4.40
CA THR A 138 6.53 -3.32 -3.81
C THR A 138 6.65 -4.81 -3.49
N LEU A 139 7.14 -5.62 -4.45
CA LEU A 139 7.35 -7.06 -4.26
C LEU A 139 8.41 -7.35 -3.18
N ARG A 140 9.49 -6.57 -3.10
CA ARG A 140 10.48 -6.68 -2.01
C ARG A 140 9.86 -6.44 -0.65
N LEU A 141 9.04 -5.41 -0.49
CA LEU A 141 8.37 -5.11 0.77
C LEU A 141 7.42 -6.23 1.18
N ILE A 142 6.66 -6.80 0.23
CA ILE A 142 5.79 -7.95 0.48
C ILE A 142 6.62 -9.16 0.90
N HIS A 143 7.65 -9.51 0.13
CA HIS A 143 8.51 -10.66 0.41
C HIS A 143 9.27 -10.54 1.74
N PHE A 144 9.74 -9.34 2.08
CA PHE A 144 10.42 -9.07 3.35
C PHE A 144 9.45 -9.06 4.53
N GLY A 145 8.28 -8.43 4.37
CA GLY A 145 7.28 -8.32 5.43
C GLY A 145 6.57 -9.64 5.75
N LEU A 146 6.44 -10.54 4.77
CA LEU A 146 5.81 -11.85 4.91
C LEU A 146 6.81 -13.02 4.98
N ASP A 147 8.12 -12.73 4.94
CA ASP A 147 9.21 -13.71 4.87
C ASP A 147 8.98 -14.83 3.82
N CYS A 148 8.59 -14.42 2.61
CA CYS A 148 8.28 -15.32 1.51
C CYS A 148 8.98 -14.85 0.22
N CYS A 149 9.07 -15.71 -0.80
CA CYS A 149 9.49 -15.25 -2.13
C CYS A 149 8.80 -16.01 -3.26
N GLY A 150 8.22 -15.25 -4.19
CA GLY A 150 7.50 -15.78 -5.34
C GLY A 150 6.15 -16.42 -4.98
N PRO A 151 5.30 -16.69 -5.99
CA PRO A 151 3.96 -17.24 -5.77
C PRO A 151 3.94 -18.69 -5.29
N THR A 152 5.01 -19.45 -5.56
CA THR A 152 5.12 -20.88 -5.30
C THR A 152 6.23 -21.24 -4.32
N GLY A 153 7.06 -20.28 -3.91
CA GLY A 153 8.14 -20.51 -2.94
C GLY A 153 9.30 -21.38 -3.45
N THR A 154 9.35 -21.72 -4.74
CA THR A 154 10.43 -22.54 -5.29
C THR A 154 11.69 -21.70 -5.53
N VAL A 155 12.86 -22.30 -5.31
CA VAL A 155 14.19 -21.67 -5.56
C VAL A 155 14.40 -21.21 -7.01
N ILE A 156 13.58 -21.69 -7.96
CA ILE A 156 13.62 -21.31 -9.37
C ILE A 156 12.87 -19.99 -9.61
N ASP A 157 11.88 -19.66 -8.78
CA ASP A 157 11.12 -18.41 -8.83
C ASP A 157 11.82 -17.25 -8.10
N ALA A 158 12.99 -17.52 -7.50
CA ALA A 158 13.79 -16.52 -6.82
C ALA A 158 14.52 -15.63 -7.83
N ALA A 159 13.81 -14.64 -8.37
CA ALA A 159 14.45 -13.42 -8.84
C ALA A 159 15.24 -12.85 -7.63
N LYS A 160 16.55 -13.12 -7.62
CA LYS A 160 17.46 -12.85 -6.49
C LYS A 160 17.47 -11.37 -6.08
N ASP A 161 17.02 -10.51 -6.97
CA ASP A 161 16.89 -9.08 -6.77
C ASP A 161 15.61 -8.66 -6.02
N ILE A 162 14.57 -9.50 -5.91
CA ILE A 162 13.32 -9.20 -5.16
C ILE A 162 13.08 -10.06 -3.93
N CYS A 163 13.85 -11.14 -3.71
CA CYS A 163 13.74 -11.96 -2.51
C CYS A 163 14.53 -11.38 -1.32
N PRO A 164 14.10 -11.61 -0.06
CA PRO A 164 14.93 -11.36 1.10
C PRO A 164 16.21 -12.19 1.04
N LYS A 165 17.33 -11.60 1.44
CA LYS A 165 18.58 -12.33 1.60
C LYS A 165 18.44 -13.25 2.80
N LYS A 166 18.24 -14.55 2.58
CA LYS A 166 18.35 -15.53 3.65
C LYS A 166 19.78 -15.49 4.20
N GLU A 167 19.93 -15.16 5.48
CA GLU A 167 21.23 -15.14 6.15
C GLU A 167 21.84 -16.54 6.11
N GLY A 168 22.96 -16.70 5.39
CA GLY A 168 24.04 -17.71 5.49
C GLY A 168 23.74 -19.21 5.63
N LEU A 169 22.77 -19.62 6.44
CA LEU A 169 22.58 -20.98 6.92
C LEU A 169 21.91 -21.90 5.88
N GLU A 170 20.99 -21.39 5.05
CA GLU A 170 20.37 -22.20 3.98
C GLU A 170 21.31 -22.44 2.77
N VAL A 171 22.28 -21.53 2.55
CA VAL A 171 23.32 -21.72 1.53
C VAL A 171 24.29 -22.82 1.95
N LEU A 172 24.55 -22.97 3.25
CA LEU A 172 25.37 -24.06 3.80
C LEU A 172 24.64 -25.41 3.73
N ILE A 173 23.35 -25.47 4.08
CA ILE A 173 22.59 -26.73 4.03
C ILE A 173 22.48 -27.25 2.59
N THR A 174 22.29 -26.37 1.61
CA THR A 174 22.23 -26.77 0.19
C THR A 174 23.57 -27.29 -0.32
N LYS A 175 24.70 -26.66 0.05
CA LYS A 175 26.05 -27.11 -0.33
C LYS A 175 26.49 -28.42 0.36
N VAL A 176 26.08 -28.65 1.61
CA VAL A 176 26.40 -29.90 2.32
C VAL A 176 25.62 -31.09 1.72
N THR A 177 24.36 -30.87 1.32
CA THR A 177 23.52 -31.96 0.78
C THR A 177 23.91 -32.37 -0.65
N THR A 178 24.49 -31.46 -1.45
CA THR A 178 24.95 -31.75 -2.83
C THR A 178 26.35 -32.37 -2.92
N HIS A 179 27.11 -32.45 -1.83
CA HIS A 179 28.43 -33.09 -1.81
C HIS A 179 28.47 -34.47 -1.13
N THR A 180 27.32 -35.01 -0.72
CA THR A 180 27.23 -36.33 -0.05
C THR A 180 26.58 -37.42 -0.91
N HIS A 181 26.50 -37.21 -2.23
CA HIS A 181 26.12 -38.25 -3.19
C HIS A 181 27.13 -38.30 -4.34
#